data_AF-T1A538-F1
#
_entry.id   AF-T1A538-F1
#
_cell.length_a   1.000
_cell.length_b   1.000
_cell.length_c   1.000
_cell.angle_alpha   90.00
_cell.angle_beta   90.00
_cell.angle_gamma   90.00
#
_symmetry.space_group_name_H-M   'P 1'
#
loop_
_entity.id
_entity.type
_entity.pdbx_description
1 polymer ?
#
loop_
_entity_poly.entity_id
_entity_poly.type
_entity_poly.pdbx_seq_one_letter_code
_entity_poly.pdbx_strand_id
1 'polypeptide(L)'
;ACAKIAEELLVRHQYANDATVSAEAEFFLRKGIAPGRESFEDFTILAETRAHRGADGQVTLTRGIGAEAVGMTACPCAMETCRERLTAEYPLLADPSLKGLPMITHNQRNRTRLLFELPPGIEVDATHLLEAIEHAQSSPTYAILKRGDEAQLVLNAHRNPKFVEDVMR
;
A
#
# COMPACT_ATOMS: atom_id res chain seq x y z
N ALA A 1 -14.03 4.65 17.79
CA ALA A 1 -15.35 3.99 17.80
C ALA A 1 -15.23 2.49 18.08
N CYS A 2 -14.40 1.74 17.35
CA CYS A 2 -14.25 0.27 17.49
C CYS A 2 -14.01 -0.21 18.92
N ALA A 3 -13.12 0.45 19.67
CA ALA A 3 -12.83 0.09 21.07
C ALA A 3 -14.08 0.06 21.97
N LYS A 4 -14.89 1.12 21.93
CA LYS A 4 -16.14 1.20 22.73
C LYS A 4 -17.14 0.10 22.32
N ILE A 5 -17.21 -0.20 21.03
CA ILE A 5 -18.09 -1.26 20.51
C ILE A 5 -17.59 -2.63 21.00
N ALA A 6 -16.28 -2.88 20.96
CA ALA A 6 -15.69 -4.14 21.39
C ALA A 6 -15.91 -4.38 22.90
N GLU A 7 -15.75 -3.34 23.73
CA GLU A 7 -16.09 -3.40 25.17
C GLU A 7 -17.58 -3.70 25.39
N GLU A 8 -18.46 -2.97 24.70
CA GLU A 8 -19.91 -3.15 24.83
C GLU A 8 -20.37 -4.55 24.39
N LEU A 9 -19.72 -5.14 23.37
CA LEU A 9 -19.97 -6.52 22.96
C LEU A 9 -19.67 -7.49 24.12
N LEU A 10 -18.54 -7.34 24.81
CA LEU A 10 -18.24 -8.21 25.95
C LEU A 10 -19.20 -7.99 27.12
N VAL A 11 -19.70 -6.77 27.35
CA VAL A 11 -20.71 -6.48 28.37
C VAL A 11 -22.03 -7.18 28.07
N ARG A 12 -22.49 -7.14 26.81
CA ARG A 12 -23.76 -7.76 26.39
C ARG A 12 -23.68 -9.27 26.23
N HIS A 13 -22.52 -9.77 25.86
CA HIS A 13 -22.27 -11.19 25.62
C HIS A 13 -21.37 -11.76 26.73
N GLN A 14 -21.91 -11.86 27.95
CA GLN A 14 -21.15 -12.32 29.14
C GLN A 14 -20.57 -13.75 29.01
N TYR A 15 -21.10 -14.55 28.08
CA TYR A 15 -20.60 -15.90 27.76
C TYR A 15 -19.35 -15.89 26.87
N ALA A 16 -19.00 -14.74 26.29
CA ALA A 16 -17.85 -14.59 25.40
C ALA A 16 -16.66 -13.96 26.13
N ASN A 17 -15.46 -14.45 25.82
CA ASN A 17 -14.21 -13.89 26.31
C ASN A 17 -13.53 -12.98 25.29
N ASP A 18 -13.89 -13.07 24.01
CA ASP A 18 -13.23 -12.34 22.93
C ASP A 18 -14.26 -11.60 22.08
N ALA A 19 -13.94 -10.37 21.71
CA ALA A 19 -14.72 -9.58 20.74
C ALA A 19 -13.76 -8.86 19.79
N THR A 20 -14.01 -8.96 18.49
CA THR A 20 -13.26 -8.22 17.48
C THR A 20 -14.20 -7.31 16.70
N VAL A 21 -13.85 -6.03 16.59
CA VAL A 21 -14.59 -5.03 15.82
C VAL A 21 -13.64 -4.42 14.80
N SER A 22 -13.99 -4.51 13.54
CA SER A 22 -13.30 -3.83 12.44
C SER A 22 -14.19 -2.76 11.82
N ALA A 23 -13.57 -1.72 11.29
CA ALA A 23 -14.21 -0.68 10.49
C ALA A 23 -13.29 -0.29 9.33
N GLU A 24 -13.89 -0.04 8.18
CA GLU A 24 -13.21 0.44 6.98
C GLU A 24 -13.92 1.70 6.50
N ALA A 25 -13.16 2.69 6.05
CA ALA A 25 -13.70 3.95 5.57
C ALA A 25 -12.92 4.45 4.36
N GLU A 26 -13.64 4.96 3.36
CA GLU A 26 -13.03 5.67 2.23
C GLU A 26 -12.46 7.01 2.71
N PHE A 27 -11.25 7.31 2.27
CA PHE A 27 -10.50 8.50 2.61
C PHE A 27 -9.91 9.10 1.36
N PHE A 28 -10.12 10.40 1.15
CA PHE A 28 -9.70 11.10 -0.05
C PHE A 28 -8.59 12.09 0.28
N LEU A 29 -7.47 12.00 -0.41
CA LEU A 29 -6.39 12.99 -0.34
C LEU A 29 -6.27 13.70 -1.68
N ARG A 30 -6.06 15.02 -1.61
CA ARG A 30 -5.76 15.81 -2.80
C ARG A 30 -4.28 15.63 -3.14
N LYS A 31 -3.99 14.91 -4.23
CA LYS A 31 -2.63 14.57 -4.67
C LYS A 31 -2.52 14.60 -6.19
N GLY A 32 -1.31 14.73 -6.68
CA GLY A 32 -1.03 14.77 -8.11
C GLY A 32 0.44 14.51 -8.39
N ILE A 33 0.74 14.09 -9.62
CA ILE A 33 2.11 13.82 -10.06
C ILE A 33 2.99 15.09 -10.13
N ALA A 34 2.35 16.26 -10.23
CA ALA A 34 3.01 17.55 -10.26
C ALA A 34 2.09 18.64 -9.68
N PRO A 35 2.65 19.76 -9.16
CA PRO A 35 1.88 20.90 -8.72
C PRO A 35 0.92 21.41 -9.80
N GLY A 36 -0.33 21.71 -9.42
CA GLY A 36 -1.38 22.16 -10.36
C GLY A 36 -2.02 21.04 -11.20
N ARG A 37 -1.62 19.78 -11.00
CA ARG A 37 -2.24 18.57 -11.59
C ARG A 37 -2.73 17.61 -10.51
N GLU A 38 -3.47 18.15 -9.56
CA GLU A 38 -3.99 17.39 -8.42
C GLU A 38 -5.43 16.96 -8.65
N SER A 39 -5.75 15.76 -8.20
CA SER A 39 -7.10 15.20 -8.07
C SER A 39 -7.31 14.68 -6.65
N PHE A 40 -8.55 14.31 -6.34
CA PHE A 40 -8.82 13.49 -5.16
C PHE A 40 -8.50 12.04 -5.50
N GLU A 41 -7.50 11.50 -4.81
CA GLU A 41 -7.13 10.08 -4.86
C GLU A 41 -7.79 9.36 -3.68
N ASP A 42 -8.33 8.17 -3.95
CA ASP A 42 -9.04 7.35 -2.97
C ASP A 42 -8.11 6.35 -2.27
N PHE A 43 -8.34 6.22 -0.98
CA PHE A 43 -7.65 5.29 -0.09
C PHE A 43 -8.66 4.69 0.89
N THR A 44 -8.30 3.57 1.53
CA THR A 44 -9.12 3.00 2.60
C THR A 44 -8.35 3.13 3.92
N ILE A 45 -8.97 3.72 4.93
CA ILE A 45 -8.48 3.67 6.31
C ILE A 45 -9.14 2.48 7.01
N LEU A 46 -8.33 1.76 7.78
CA LEU A 46 -8.73 0.57 8.51
C LEU A 46 -8.58 0.82 10.00
N ALA A 47 -9.55 0.38 10.78
CA ALA A 47 -9.46 0.33 12.22
C ALA A 47 -9.92 -1.05 12.71
N GLU A 48 -9.15 -1.64 13.61
CA GLU A 48 -9.51 -2.90 14.28
C GLU A 48 -9.41 -2.72 15.79
N THR A 49 -10.25 -3.38 16.56
CA THR A 49 -10.03 -3.52 18.00
C THR A 49 -10.41 -4.91 18.44
N ARG A 50 -9.47 -5.60 19.08
CA ARG A 50 -9.71 -6.84 19.80
C ARG A 50 -9.87 -6.53 21.27
N ALA A 51 -10.94 -7.03 21.88
CA ALA A 51 -11.16 -7.01 23.31
C ALA A 51 -11.08 -8.45 23.84
N HIS A 52 -10.36 -8.64 24.94
CA HIS A 52 -10.23 -9.94 25.61
C HIS A 52 -10.58 -9.79 27.09
N ARG A 53 -11.44 -10.68 27.60
CA ARG A 53 -11.79 -10.81 29.01
C ARG A 53 -10.91 -11.88 29.65
N GLY A 54 -10.04 -11.46 30.56
CA GLY A 54 -9.22 -12.34 31.37
C GLY A 54 -10.03 -13.13 32.40
N ALA A 55 -9.41 -14.15 33.00
CA ALA A 55 -10.02 -14.98 34.03
C ALA A 55 -10.39 -14.21 35.32
N ASP A 56 -9.76 -13.06 35.55
CA ASP A 56 -10.07 -12.12 36.63
C ASP A 56 -11.24 -11.17 36.30
N GLY A 57 -11.84 -11.32 35.12
CA GLY A 57 -12.92 -10.49 34.61
C GLY A 57 -12.47 -9.16 34.01
N GLN A 58 -11.18 -8.81 34.06
CA GLN A 58 -10.65 -7.59 33.46
C GLN A 58 -10.67 -7.70 31.94
N VAL A 59 -10.99 -6.58 31.29
CA VAL A 59 -11.00 -6.48 29.83
C VAL A 59 -9.74 -5.74 29.38
N THR A 60 -8.98 -6.37 28.47
CA THR A 60 -7.86 -5.75 27.78
C THR A 60 -8.23 -5.44 26.33
N LEU A 61 -7.70 -4.33 25.81
CA LEU A 61 -7.94 -3.91 24.44
C LEU A 61 -6.64 -3.85 23.65
N THR A 62 -6.66 -4.48 22.48
CA THR A 62 -5.62 -4.34 21.46
C THR A 62 -6.21 -3.58 20.28
N ARG A 63 -5.72 -2.36 20.06
CA ARG A 63 -6.17 -1.48 18.99
C ARG A 63 -5.30 -1.71 17.77
N GLY A 64 -5.90 -1.70 16.59
CA GLY A 64 -5.21 -1.73 15.31
C GLY A 64 -5.61 -0.55 14.43
N ILE A 65 -4.64 -0.03 13.69
CA ILE A 65 -4.85 0.95 12.63
C ILE A 65 -4.17 0.47 11.36
N GLY A 66 -4.79 0.75 10.24
CA GLY A 66 -4.28 0.34 8.95
C GLY A 66 -4.70 1.27 7.85
N ALA A 67 -4.13 1.01 6.69
CA ALA A 67 -4.47 1.70 5.47
C ALA A 67 -4.33 0.75 4.27
N GLU A 68 -5.06 1.06 3.21
CA GLU A 68 -4.95 0.38 1.94
C GLU A 68 -4.87 1.42 0.82
N ALA A 69 -3.93 1.22 -0.10
CA ALA A 69 -3.75 2.07 -1.26
C ALA A 69 -3.54 1.23 -2.52
N VAL A 70 -3.92 1.82 -3.65
CA VAL A 70 -3.69 1.25 -4.98
C VAL A 70 -2.46 1.91 -5.60
N GLY A 71 -1.55 1.08 -6.08
CA GLY A 71 -0.38 1.50 -6.83
C GLY A 71 -0.15 0.66 -8.07
N MET A 72 1.01 0.87 -8.67
CA MET A 72 1.45 0.14 -9.86
C MET A 72 2.77 -0.55 -9.57
N THR A 73 2.87 -1.82 -9.98
CA THR A 73 4.10 -2.59 -9.95
C THR A 73 4.52 -2.97 -11.36
N ALA A 74 5.82 -2.85 -11.65
CA ALA A 74 6.43 -3.29 -12.92
C ALA A 74 7.32 -4.50 -12.65
N CYS A 75 7.25 -5.52 -13.51
CA CYS A 75 7.92 -6.80 -13.28
C CYS A 75 9.41 -6.73 -13.63
N PRO A 76 10.34 -6.93 -12.68
CA PRO A 76 11.76 -6.95 -12.99
C PRO A 76 12.17 -8.19 -13.79
N CYS A 77 11.56 -9.36 -13.54
CA CYS A 77 11.87 -10.60 -14.27
C CYS A 77 11.58 -10.50 -15.78
N ALA A 78 10.39 -10.01 -16.14
CA ALA A 78 10.02 -9.84 -17.54
C ALA A 78 10.88 -8.76 -18.21
N MET A 79 11.26 -7.71 -17.48
CA MET A 79 12.15 -6.66 -17.98
C MET A 79 13.52 -7.21 -18.39
N GLU A 80 14.14 -8.01 -17.51
CA GLU A 80 15.44 -8.63 -17.80
C GLU A 80 15.33 -9.66 -18.93
N THR A 81 14.28 -10.48 -18.94
CA THR A 81 14.06 -11.44 -20.04
C THR A 81 13.90 -10.74 -21.39
N CYS A 82 13.16 -9.62 -21.44
CA CYS A 82 13.02 -8.82 -22.64
C CYS A 82 14.36 -8.20 -23.06
N ARG A 83 15.16 -7.72 -22.09
CA ARG A 83 16.50 -7.18 -22.35
C ARG A 83 17.42 -8.22 -22.96
N GLU A 84 17.49 -9.43 -22.40
CA GLU A 84 18.32 -10.52 -22.90
C GLU A 84 17.97 -10.87 -24.35
N ARG A 85 16.67 -11.03 -24.66
CA ARG A 85 16.20 -11.33 -26.02
C ARG A 85 16.53 -10.21 -27.00
N LEU A 86 16.22 -8.97 -26.65
CA LEU A 86 16.48 -7.82 -27.52
C LEU A 86 17.98 -7.56 -27.72
N THR A 87 18.83 -7.94 -26.77
CA THR A 87 20.29 -7.83 -26.92
C THR A 87 20.81 -8.75 -28.03
N ALA A 88 20.17 -9.90 -28.28
CA ALA A 88 20.51 -10.77 -29.40
C ALA A 88 20.18 -10.16 -30.77
N GLU A 89 19.11 -9.37 -30.85
CA GLU A 89 18.68 -8.66 -32.07
C GLU A 89 19.43 -7.32 -32.25
N TYR A 90 19.72 -6.63 -31.15
CA TYR A 90 20.35 -5.31 -31.10
C TYR A 90 21.57 -5.33 -30.15
N PRO A 91 22.75 -5.78 -30.62
CA PRO A 91 23.93 -5.96 -29.77
C PRO A 91 24.40 -4.71 -29.01
N LEU A 92 24.01 -3.51 -29.46
CA LEU A 92 24.30 -2.25 -28.75
C LEU A 92 23.74 -2.25 -27.32
N LEU A 93 22.66 -2.99 -27.06
CA LEU A 93 22.04 -3.09 -25.73
C LEU A 93 22.91 -3.82 -24.70
N ALA A 94 23.96 -4.52 -25.15
CA ALA A 94 24.97 -5.13 -24.28
C ALA A 94 25.93 -4.09 -23.64
N ASP A 95 25.92 -2.84 -24.11
CA ASP A 95 26.73 -1.77 -23.54
C ASP A 95 26.37 -1.54 -22.05
N PRO A 96 27.33 -1.68 -21.11
CA PRO A 96 27.09 -1.48 -19.68
C PRO A 96 26.50 -0.10 -19.34
N SER A 97 26.76 0.93 -20.14
CA SER A 97 26.19 2.26 -19.97
C SER A 97 24.66 2.29 -20.13
N LEU A 98 24.08 1.29 -20.81
CA LEU A 98 22.63 1.17 -21.05
C LEU A 98 21.90 0.29 -20.03
N LYS A 99 22.62 -0.25 -19.03
CA LYS A 99 22.01 -1.10 -18.00
C LYS A 99 20.93 -0.39 -17.19
N GLY A 100 21.07 0.92 -16.96
CA GLY A 100 20.09 1.75 -16.25
C GLY A 100 18.87 2.18 -17.09
N LEU A 101 18.83 1.83 -18.38
CA LEU A 101 17.69 2.14 -19.24
C LEU A 101 16.50 1.21 -18.88
N PRO A 102 15.32 1.72 -18.51
CA PRO A 102 14.16 0.85 -18.34
C PRO A 102 13.82 0.13 -19.65
N MET A 103 13.54 -1.17 -19.60
CA MET A 103 13.18 -2.00 -20.77
C MET A 103 11.71 -2.39 -20.74
N ILE A 104 11.24 -2.96 -21.86
CA ILE A 104 9.87 -3.46 -21.99
C ILE A 104 9.59 -4.49 -20.90
N THR A 105 8.48 -4.33 -20.20
CA THR A 105 7.96 -5.30 -19.23
C THR A 105 6.45 -5.17 -19.13
N HIS A 106 5.80 -6.07 -18.41
CA HIS A 106 4.42 -5.87 -17.98
C HIS A 106 4.38 -5.13 -16.63
N ASN A 107 3.31 -4.38 -16.45
CA ASN A 107 2.96 -3.70 -15.22
C ASN A 107 1.49 -3.94 -14.90
N GLN A 108 1.16 -3.92 -13.62
CA GLN A 108 -0.20 -4.18 -13.15
C GLN A 108 -0.57 -3.28 -11.98
N ARG A 109 -1.88 -3.12 -11.79
CA ARG A 109 -2.43 -2.52 -10.58
C ARG A 109 -2.19 -3.46 -9.40
N ASN A 110 -1.65 -2.92 -8.31
CA ASN A 110 -1.46 -3.63 -7.06
C ASN A 110 -2.23 -2.92 -5.95
N ARG A 111 -2.88 -3.69 -5.08
CA ARG A 111 -3.56 -3.18 -3.89
C ARG A 111 -2.80 -3.68 -2.67
N THR A 112 -2.28 -2.74 -1.88
CA THR A 112 -1.45 -3.06 -0.72
C THR A 112 -2.15 -2.58 0.53
N ARG A 113 -2.29 -3.49 1.50
CA ARG A 113 -3.00 -3.29 2.76
C ARG A 113 -2.06 -3.54 3.91
N LEU A 114 -1.98 -2.59 4.83
CA LEU A 114 -1.24 -2.71 6.08
C LEU A 114 -2.21 -2.54 7.24
N LEU A 115 -2.09 -3.39 8.26
CA LEU A 115 -2.83 -3.30 9.52
C LEU A 115 -1.87 -3.67 10.65
N PHE A 116 -1.63 -2.75 11.57
CA PHE A 116 -0.72 -2.95 12.68
C PHE A 116 -1.44 -2.76 14.01
N GLU A 117 -1.08 -3.56 15.00
CA GLU A 117 -1.47 -3.34 16.38
C GLU A 117 -0.66 -2.18 16.97
N LEU A 118 -1.34 -1.33 17.73
CA LEU A 118 -0.75 -0.19 18.41
C LEU A 118 -0.59 -0.51 19.90
N PRO A 119 0.58 -0.19 20.49
CA PRO A 119 0.73 -0.19 21.93
C PRO A 119 -0.26 0.77 22.61
N PRO A 120 -0.61 0.54 23.89
CA PRO A 120 -1.43 1.47 24.65
C PRO A 120 -0.85 2.89 24.65
N GLY A 121 -1.70 3.90 24.44
CA GLY A 121 -1.30 5.31 24.44
C GLY A 121 -0.60 5.81 23.18
N ILE A 122 -0.30 4.94 22.21
CA ILE A 122 0.25 5.34 20.91
C ILE A 122 -0.88 5.65 19.93
N GLU A 123 -0.69 6.72 19.16
CA GLU A 123 -1.53 7.11 18.04
C GLU A 123 -0.65 7.26 16.80
N VAL A 124 -1.18 6.86 15.65
CA VAL A 124 -0.51 6.94 14.35
C VAL A 124 -1.47 7.59 13.36
N ASP A 125 -0.96 8.52 12.57
CA ASP A 125 -1.71 9.11 11.47
C ASP A 125 -1.78 8.12 10.30
N ALA A 126 -2.99 7.81 9.84
CA ALA A 126 -3.20 6.93 8.70
C ALA A 126 -2.53 7.44 7.42
N THR A 127 -2.32 8.75 7.28
CA THR A 127 -1.63 9.33 6.11
C THR A 127 -0.17 8.87 6.00
N HIS A 128 0.54 8.71 7.12
CA HIS A 128 1.90 8.16 7.11
C HIS A 128 1.93 6.69 6.63
N LEU A 129 0.87 5.92 6.93
CA LEU A 129 0.75 4.54 6.43
C LEU A 129 0.52 4.53 4.91
N LEU A 130 -0.28 5.46 4.40
CA LEU A 130 -0.51 5.62 2.96
C LEU A 130 0.77 5.97 2.21
N GLU A 131 1.55 6.93 2.74
CA GLU A 131 2.85 7.30 2.17
C GLU A 131 3.81 6.10 2.13
N ALA A 132 3.87 5.32 3.21
CA ALA A 132 4.69 4.11 3.26
C ALA A 132 4.26 3.08 2.20
N ILE A 133 2.94 2.84 2.06
CA ILE A 133 2.41 1.92 1.05
C ILE A 133 2.78 2.37 -0.36
N GLU A 134 2.58 3.65 -0.67
CA GLU A 134 2.88 4.21 -1.99
C GLU A 134 4.37 4.15 -2.32
N HIS A 135 5.24 4.47 -1.36
CA HIS A 135 6.69 4.38 -1.52
C HIS A 135 7.17 2.94 -1.74
N ALA A 136 6.45 1.96 -1.19
CA ALA A 136 6.74 0.55 -1.38
C ALA A 136 6.46 0.06 -2.82
N GLN A 137 5.59 0.72 -3.58
CA GLN A 137 5.26 0.33 -4.97
C GLN A 137 6.37 0.70 -5.96
N SER A 138 6.23 0.30 -7.23
CA SER A 138 7.07 0.84 -8.31
C SER A 138 6.70 2.28 -8.63
N SER A 139 5.40 2.61 -8.62
CA SER A 139 4.88 3.99 -8.67
C SER A 139 3.49 4.06 -8.03
N PRO A 140 3.13 5.19 -7.40
CA PRO A 140 1.74 5.51 -7.08
C PRO A 140 0.86 5.58 -8.34
N THR A 141 -0.46 5.52 -8.15
CA THR A 141 -1.43 5.81 -9.20
C THR A 141 -2.05 7.19 -9.00
N TYR A 142 -2.54 7.79 -10.08
CA TYR A 142 -3.21 9.09 -10.07
C TYR A 142 -4.43 9.03 -10.99
N ALA A 143 -5.54 9.61 -10.56
CA ALA A 143 -6.80 9.60 -11.30
C ALA A 143 -6.72 10.42 -12.60
N ILE A 144 -5.96 11.52 -12.61
CA ILE A 144 -5.85 12.42 -13.76
C ILE A 144 -4.40 12.52 -14.22
N LEU A 145 -4.14 12.07 -15.45
CA LEU A 145 -2.85 12.18 -16.12
C LEU A 145 -3.01 12.83 -17.48
N LYS A 146 -2.08 13.73 -17.84
CA LYS A 146 -1.86 14.15 -19.24
C LYS A 146 -0.68 13.37 -19.83
N ARG A 147 -0.44 13.52 -21.13
CA ARG A 147 0.61 12.76 -21.85
C ARG A 147 1.99 12.82 -21.19
N GLY A 148 2.41 14.00 -20.72
CA GLY A 148 3.69 14.16 -20.04
C GLY A 148 3.73 13.46 -18.67
N ASP A 149 2.60 13.47 -17.96
CA ASP A 149 2.46 12.84 -16.65
C ASP A 149 2.47 11.32 -16.76
N GLU A 150 1.76 10.79 -17.76
CA GLU A 150 1.73 9.37 -18.07
C GLU A 150 3.14 8.86 -18.39
N ALA A 151 3.89 9.58 -19.22
CA ALA A 151 5.29 9.24 -19.51
C ALA A 151 6.16 9.24 -18.23
N GLN A 152 5.99 10.22 -17.35
CA GLN A 152 6.71 10.30 -16.09
C GLN A 152 6.36 9.12 -15.16
N LEU A 153 5.08 8.79 -15.02
CA LEU A 153 4.59 7.67 -14.21
C LEU A 153 5.14 6.33 -14.73
N VAL A 154 5.08 6.12 -16.05
CA VAL A 154 5.62 4.90 -16.68
C VAL A 154 7.11 4.79 -16.43
N LEU A 155 7.88 5.88 -16.63
CA LEU A 155 9.32 5.90 -16.38
C LEU A 155 9.66 5.66 -14.91
N ASN A 156 8.92 6.26 -13.98
CA ASN A 156 9.11 6.05 -12.53
C ASN A 156 8.97 4.56 -12.19
N ALA A 157 7.88 3.92 -12.63
CA ALA A 157 7.64 2.53 -12.34
C ALA A 157 8.67 1.59 -12.98
N HIS A 158 9.05 1.84 -14.24
CA HIS A 158 9.99 0.96 -14.95
C HIS A 158 11.45 1.19 -14.50
N ARG A 159 11.77 2.33 -13.89
CA ARG A 159 13.08 2.55 -13.23
C ARG A 159 13.16 1.92 -11.85
N ASN A 160 12.01 1.57 -11.26
CA ASN A 160 11.90 0.97 -9.94
C ASN A 160 11.03 -0.31 -10.00
N PRO A 161 11.38 -1.29 -10.85
CA PRO A 161 10.61 -2.52 -10.96
C PRO A 161 10.74 -3.33 -9.67
N LYS A 162 9.62 -3.85 -9.17
CA LYS A 162 9.55 -4.55 -7.87
C LYS A 162 8.68 -5.80 -8.01
N PHE A 163 9.13 -6.90 -7.41
CA PHE A 163 8.26 -8.04 -7.17
C PHE A 163 7.27 -7.74 -6.03
N VAL A 164 6.26 -8.59 -5.86
CA VAL A 164 5.32 -8.45 -4.74
C VAL A 164 6.05 -8.62 -3.40
N GLU A 165 7.05 -9.48 -3.35
CA GLU A 165 7.91 -9.69 -2.19
C GLU A 165 8.74 -8.45 -1.86
N ASP A 166 9.16 -7.67 -2.87
CA ASP A 166 9.90 -6.42 -2.66
C ASP A 166 8.99 -5.28 -2.20
N VAL A 167 7.70 -5.33 -2.52
CA VAL A 167 6.71 -4.39 -1.98
C VAL A 167 6.44 -4.66 -0.50
N MET A 168 6.58 -5.92 -0.05
CA MET A 168 6.32 -6.31 1.34
C MET A 168 7.54 -6.18 2.26
N ARG A 169 8.75 -6.11 1.70
CA ARG A 169 10.00 -5.92 2.44
C ARG A 169 10.22 -4.46 2.79
#